data_AF-A0A8S3SUW2-F1
#
_entry.id   AF-A0A8S3SUW2-F1
#
_cell.length_a   1.000
_cell.length_b   1.000
_cell.length_c   1.000
_cell.angle_alpha   90.00
_cell.angle_beta   90.00
_cell.angle_gamma   90.00
#
_symmetry.space_group_name_H-M   'P 1'
#
loop_
_entity.id
_entity.type
_entity.pdbx_description
1 polymer ?
#
loop_
_entity_poly.entity_id
_entity_poly.type
_entity_poly.pdbx_seq_one_letter_code
_entity_poly.pdbx_strand_id
1 'polypeptide(L)'
;MPGKKIKPSDRVSNIPKRSSSSSSMLSLTPSQLNTAIMEMLSMRQAATRCDAVCRGNPITDAGKRKQMIKMLSVVMIPVLVITGMTANTFAIAIDNYISSANIRELLFFSIELGALLRTIQFERDMSALYVSNIKPETKDFLLQRYPDTDLAIQNLSKWPRGDDIVMEMETRERFLSYLNKHRYQLDVYNQSVETELDFYSNSIMVLLKWLYDAISESSTGSVWKDVVAYQEIIVSSELFGRERALGVSFYATGGFETREKYLLFMENQDRANVTFESARFYSKIAFDIYNIELAKTPKLLSR
;
A
#
# COMPACT_ATOMS: atom_id res chain seq x y z
N MET A 1 52.19 -7.59 -19.94
CA MET A 1 53.51 -7.66 -19.26
C MET A 1 53.42 -8.61 -18.07
N PRO A 2 54.50 -9.34 -17.77
CA PRO A 2 54.44 -10.75 -17.39
C PRO A 2 54.55 -11.01 -15.88
N GLY A 3 54.15 -12.22 -15.50
CA GLY A 3 54.28 -12.78 -14.17
C GLY A 3 55.73 -12.98 -13.72
N LYS A 4 55.90 -13.02 -12.39
CA LYS A 4 57.19 -13.30 -11.75
C LYS A 4 57.06 -14.58 -10.93
N LYS A 5 57.50 -15.69 -11.52
CA LYS A 5 57.94 -16.89 -10.81
C LYS A 5 59.26 -16.57 -10.09
N ILE A 6 59.39 -16.96 -8.84
CA ILE A 6 60.69 -17.12 -8.18
C ILE A 6 60.78 -18.58 -7.74
N LYS A 7 61.75 -19.29 -8.31
CA LYS A 7 62.18 -20.65 -7.96
C LYS A 7 63.20 -20.60 -6.81
N PRO A 8 63.42 -21.73 -6.12
CA PRO A 8 64.10 -21.80 -4.83
C PRO A 8 65.63 -21.79 -4.98
N SER A 9 66.33 -21.35 -3.95
CA SER A 9 67.78 -21.50 -3.83
C SER A 9 68.11 -22.41 -2.66
N ASP A 10 68.73 -23.54 -2.98
CA ASP A 10 69.44 -24.42 -2.07
C ASP A 10 70.63 -23.70 -1.42
N ARG A 11 70.91 -24.02 -0.16
CA ARG A 11 72.29 -24.07 0.34
C ARG A 11 72.44 -25.19 1.39
N VAL A 12 73.46 -25.98 1.10
CA VAL A 12 73.88 -27.26 1.67
C VAL A 12 74.70 -27.09 2.96
N SER A 13 74.71 -28.19 3.73
CA SER A 13 75.69 -28.66 4.73
C SER A 13 75.84 -27.92 6.07
N ASN A 14 75.48 -28.62 7.15
CA ASN A 14 76.52 -29.30 7.96
C ASN A 14 75.93 -30.44 8.82
N ILE A 15 76.53 -31.61 8.65
CA ILE A 15 76.36 -32.84 9.44
C ILE A 15 77.39 -32.82 10.57
N PRO A 16 77.05 -33.33 11.77
CA PRO A 16 77.98 -34.19 12.49
C PRO A 16 77.40 -35.59 12.69
N LYS A 17 78.23 -36.58 12.37
CA LYS A 17 78.04 -38.02 12.60
C LYS A 17 78.12 -38.35 14.09
N ARG A 18 77.30 -39.33 14.51
CA ARG A 18 77.47 -40.39 15.53
C ARG A 18 76.09 -40.60 16.18
N SER A 19 75.60 -41.79 16.48
CA SER A 19 76.15 -43.14 16.51
C SER A 19 74.95 -44.09 16.59
N SER A 20 75.05 -45.22 15.92
CA SER A 20 74.14 -46.34 16.08
C SER A 20 74.14 -46.85 17.52
N SER A 21 72.99 -46.84 18.18
CA SER A 21 72.73 -47.68 19.34
C SER A 21 71.27 -48.13 19.32
N SER A 22 71.09 -49.35 18.82
CA SER A 22 69.94 -50.20 19.08
C SER A 22 69.70 -50.36 20.57
N SER A 23 68.49 -50.07 21.04
CA SER A 23 68.03 -50.53 22.36
C SER A 23 66.50 -50.64 22.36
N SER A 24 66.06 -51.90 22.20
CA SER A 24 65.00 -52.57 22.95
C SER A 24 63.74 -51.76 23.31
N MET A 25 62.61 -52.14 22.71
CA MET A 25 61.27 -51.89 23.25
C MET A 25 61.17 -52.44 24.68
N LEU A 26 61.23 -51.55 25.66
CA LEU A 26 60.82 -51.82 27.03
C LEU A 26 59.30 -51.63 27.11
N SER A 27 58.60 -52.67 27.55
CA SER A 27 57.18 -52.62 27.90
C SER A 27 57.00 -51.69 29.11
N LEU A 28 56.36 -50.54 28.87
CA LEU A 28 56.00 -49.60 29.92
C LEU A 28 54.78 -50.12 30.67
N THR A 29 54.85 -50.16 31.99
CA THR A 29 53.69 -50.47 32.84
C THR A 29 52.63 -49.36 32.73
N PRO A 30 51.34 -49.64 32.97
CA PRO A 30 50.25 -48.66 32.83
C PRO A 30 50.46 -47.37 33.63
N SER A 31 51.19 -47.46 34.75
CA SER A 31 51.59 -46.32 35.58
C SER A 31 52.58 -45.40 34.87
N GLN A 32 53.54 -45.95 34.13
CA GLN A 32 54.55 -45.17 33.41
C GLN A 32 53.99 -44.51 32.15
N LEU A 33 53.02 -45.16 31.48
CA LEU A 33 52.28 -44.57 30.37
C LEU A 33 51.44 -43.37 30.83
N ASN A 34 50.78 -43.45 32.00
CA ASN A 34 50.04 -42.33 32.55
C ASN A 34 50.93 -41.15 32.96
N THR A 35 52.15 -41.39 33.46
CA THR A 35 53.12 -40.31 33.72
C THR A 35 53.69 -39.71 32.44
N ALA A 36 53.98 -40.52 31.42
CA ALA A 36 54.45 -40.01 30.12
C ALA A 36 53.38 -39.18 29.39
N ILE A 37 52.10 -39.56 29.52
CA ILE A 37 50.96 -38.76 29.03
C ILE A 37 50.81 -37.47 29.86
N MET A 38 51.00 -37.51 31.18
CA MET A 38 51.02 -36.30 32.03
C MET A 38 52.17 -35.35 31.66
N GLU A 39 53.33 -35.88 31.31
CA GLU A 39 54.50 -35.08 30.93
C GLU A 39 54.33 -34.47 29.53
N MET A 40 53.77 -35.21 28.57
CA MET A 40 53.45 -34.66 27.24
C MET A 40 52.30 -33.64 27.23
N LEU A 41 51.37 -33.70 28.20
CA LEU A 41 50.30 -32.71 28.35
C LEU A 41 50.72 -31.45 29.14
N SER A 42 51.89 -31.45 29.78
CA SER A 42 52.41 -30.34 30.58
C SER A 42 53.51 -29.53 29.88
N MET A 43 53.53 -29.52 28.54
CA MET A 43 54.36 -28.58 27.79
C MET A 43 53.92 -27.14 28.08
N ARG A 44 54.84 -26.47 28.80
CA ARG A 44 54.82 -25.10 29.29
C ARG A 44 54.76 -24.12 28.11
N GLN A 45 53.60 -23.54 27.85
CA GLN A 45 53.42 -22.41 26.94
C GLN A 45 52.79 -21.25 27.71
N ALA A 46 53.35 -20.06 27.54
CA ALA A 46 53.11 -18.87 28.35
C ALA A 46 51.60 -18.56 28.49
N ALA A 47 51.13 -18.58 29.74
CA ALA A 47 49.73 -18.39 30.07
C ALA A 47 49.32 -16.93 29.89
N THR A 48 48.66 -16.62 28.78
CA THR A 48 47.76 -15.46 28.71
C THR A 48 46.48 -15.78 29.47
N ARG A 49 45.93 -14.78 30.18
CA ARG A 49 44.77 -14.84 31.09
C ARG A 49 43.50 -15.50 30.50
N CYS A 50 43.43 -15.66 29.17
CA CYS A 50 42.35 -16.34 28.44
C CYS A 50 42.44 -17.88 28.47
N ASP A 51 43.61 -18.46 28.76
CA ASP A 51 43.85 -19.91 28.64
C ASP A 51 43.44 -20.69 29.90
N ALA A 52 43.45 -20.03 31.07
CA ALA A 52 43.00 -20.61 32.35
C ALA A 52 41.48 -20.83 32.41
N VAL A 53 40.70 -20.03 31.68
CA VAL A 53 39.24 -20.19 31.55
C VAL A 53 38.91 -21.27 30.50
N CYS A 54 39.85 -21.61 29.61
CA CYS A 54 39.62 -22.49 28.47
C CYS A 54 40.11 -23.94 28.64
N ARG A 55 40.91 -24.27 29.67
CA ARG A 55 41.40 -25.64 29.92
C ARG A 55 40.76 -26.28 31.14
N GLY A 56 39.59 -26.89 30.97
CA GLY A 56 39.10 -27.92 31.89
C GLY A 56 39.78 -29.25 31.56
N ASN A 57 40.37 -29.94 32.54
CA ASN A 57 40.98 -31.25 32.32
C ASN A 57 39.88 -32.28 31.96
N PRO A 58 39.84 -32.85 30.73
CA PRO A 58 38.75 -33.73 30.26
C PRO A 58 38.69 -35.08 30.99
N ILE A 59 39.68 -35.37 31.83
CA ILE A 59 39.80 -36.62 32.58
C ILE A 59 39.00 -36.56 33.89
N THR A 60 38.75 -35.36 34.44
CA THR A 60 37.96 -35.17 35.68
C THR A 60 36.48 -34.97 35.37
N ASP A 61 35.57 -35.54 36.18
CA ASP A 61 34.11 -35.40 35.97
C ASP A 61 33.63 -33.93 36.00
N ALA A 62 34.30 -33.09 36.79
CA ALA A 62 34.06 -31.65 36.80
C ALA A 62 34.51 -30.95 35.51
N GLY A 63 35.60 -31.41 34.88
CA GLY A 63 36.11 -30.90 33.61
C GLY A 63 35.24 -31.32 32.42
N LYS A 64 34.73 -32.55 32.40
CA LYS A 64 33.76 -33.02 31.40
C LYS A 64 32.49 -32.19 31.41
N ARG A 65 31.93 -31.89 32.59
CA ARG A 65 30.75 -31.01 32.73
C ARG A 65 31.02 -29.60 32.18
N LYS A 66 32.18 -29.00 32.48
CA LYS A 66 32.57 -27.69 31.93
C LYS A 66 32.74 -27.72 30.41
N GLN A 67 33.31 -28.79 29.84
CA GLN A 67 33.47 -28.93 28.41
C GLN A 67 32.12 -29.13 27.69
N MET A 68 31.19 -29.89 28.28
CA MET A 68 29.82 -30.04 27.75
C MET A 68 29.07 -28.71 27.75
N ILE A 69 29.15 -27.93 28.83
CA ILE A 69 28.55 -26.59 28.89
C ILE A 69 29.14 -25.69 27.80
N LYS A 70 30.47 -25.73 27.59
CA LYS A 70 31.12 -24.94 26.53
C LYS A 70 30.63 -25.31 25.14
N MET A 71 30.54 -26.60 24.83
CA MET A 71 30.00 -27.08 23.53
C MET A 71 28.52 -26.72 23.36
N LEU A 72 27.73 -26.78 24.45
CA LEU A 72 26.33 -26.38 24.45
C LEU A 72 26.17 -24.87 24.24
N SER A 73 26.96 -24.03 24.92
CA SER A 73 26.92 -22.57 24.78
C SER A 73 27.25 -22.10 23.37
N VAL A 74 28.22 -22.75 22.70
CA VAL A 74 28.58 -22.42 21.31
C VAL A 74 27.40 -22.64 20.34
N VAL A 75 26.57 -23.66 20.59
CA VAL A 75 25.39 -23.94 19.75
C VAL A 75 24.17 -23.10 20.18
N MET A 76 24.01 -22.81 21.48
CA MET A 76 22.86 -22.07 21.98
C MET A 76 22.87 -20.58 21.61
N ILE A 77 24.04 -19.96 21.47
CA ILE A 77 24.13 -18.54 21.09
C ILE A 77 23.50 -18.29 19.70
N PRO A 78 23.89 -18.99 18.62
CA PRO A 78 23.23 -18.85 17.32
C PRO A 78 21.73 -19.15 17.36
N VAL A 79 21.31 -20.15 18.13
CA VAL A 79 19.87 -20.51 18.26
C VAL A 79 19.09 -19.35 18.89
N LEU A 80 19.58 -18.77 19.99
CA LEU A 80 18.93 -17.62 20.64
C LEU A 80 18.85 -16.39 19.72
N VAL A 81 19.91 -16.13 18.94
CA VAL A 81 19.93 -15.03 17.97
C VAL A 81 18.87 -15.25 16.88
N ILE A 82 18.79 -16.47 16.31
CA ILE A 82 17.81 -16.80 15.28
C ILE A 82 16.38 -16.75 15.83
N THR A 83 16.15 -17.24 17.05
CA THR A 83 14.84 -17.15 17.70
C THR A 83 14.43 -15.70 17.94
N GLY A 84 15.35 -14.85 18.41
CA GLY A 84 15.09 -13.42 18.58
C GLY A 84 14.79 -12.71 17.26
N MET A 85 15.56 -12.99 16.19
CA MET A 85 15.31 -12.43 14.86
C MET A 85 13.96 -12.88 14.30
N THR A 86 13.62 -14.16 14.45
CA THR A 86 12.32 -14.71 13.98
C THR A 86 11.16 -14.09 14.76
N ALA A 87 11.29 -13.93 16.08
CA ALA A 87 10.27 -13.28 16.91
C ALA A 87 10.04 -11.83 16.50
N ASN A 88 11.11 -11.07 16.25
CA ASN A 88 11.01 -9.69 15.78
C ASN A 88 10.37 -9.60 14.38
N THR A 89 10.77 -10.49 13.47
CA THR A 89 10.18 -10.56 12.12
C THR A 89 8.70 -10.91 12.18
N PHE A 90 8.33 -11.81 13.09
CA PHE A 90 6.94 -12.20 13.31
C PHE A 90 6.09 -11.05 13.87
N ALA A 91 6.62 -10.29 14.83
CA ALA A 91 5.93 -9.10 15.34
C ALA A 91 5.69 -8.06 14.23
N ILE A 92 6.72 -7.75 13.45
CA ILE A 92 6.60 -6.86 12.29
C ILE A 92 5.59 -7.40 11.26
N ALA A 93 5.59 -8.72 11.02
CA ALA A 93 4.65 -9.34 10.10
C ALA A 93 3.20 -9.22 10.58
N ILE A 94 2.94 -9.35 11.89
CA ILE A 94 1.61 -9.14 12.47
C ILE A 94 1.17 -7.68 12.30
N ASP A 95 2.02 -6.72 12.64
CA ASP A 95 1.68 -5.30 12.52
C ASP A 95 1.37 -4.92 11.06
N ASN A 96 2.18 -5.41 10.12
CA ASN A 96 1.93 -5.24 8.69
C ASN A 96 0.63 -5.92 8.22
N TYR A 97 0.30 -7.08 8.77
CA TYR A 97 -0.94 -7.79 8.44
C TYR A 97 -2.18 -7.02 8.91
N ILE A 98 -2.17 -6.54 10.16
CA ILE A 98 -3.27 -5.74 10.72
C ILE A 98 -3.44 -4.43 9.93
N SER A 99 -2.34 -3.73 9.65
CA SER A 99 -2.37 -2.51 8.83
C SER A 99 -2.93 -2.77 7.42
N SER A 100 -2.53 -3.89 6.79
CA SER A 100 -3.01 -4.26 5.46
C SER A 100 -4.51 -4.60 5.43
N ALA A 101 -5.03 -5.19 6.50
CA ALA A 101 -6.46 -5.48 6.62
C ALA A 101 -7.29 -4.19 6.68
N ASN A 102 -6.87 -3.20 7.48
CA ASN A 102 -7.55 -1.91 7.58
C ASN A 102 -7.52 -1.13 6.25
N ILE A 103 -6.37 -1.12 5.56
CA ILE A 103 -6.23 -0.49 4.23
C ILE A 103 -7.21 -1.12 3.23
N ARG A 104 -7.39 -2.45 3.29
CA ARG A 104 -8.32 -3.15 2.40
C ARG A 104 -9.78 -2.74 2.63
N GLU A 105 -10.19 -2.57 3.89
CA GLU A 105 -11.54 -2.11 4.23
C GLU A 105 -11.78 -0.68 3.71
N LEU A 106 -10.84 0.24 3.94
CA LEU A 106 -10.89 1.62 3.43
C LEU A 106 -10.95 1.67 1.89
N LEU A 107 -10.22 0.77 1.22
CA LEU A 107 -10.23 0.67 -0.23
C LEU A 107 -11.60 0.20 -0.76
N PHE A 108 -12.21 -0.82 -0.14
CA PHE A 108 -13.56 -1.25 -0.53
C PHE A 108 -14.58 -0.14 -0.32
N PHE A 109 -14.52 0.53 0.84
CA PHE A 109 -15.39 1.67 1.12
C PHE A 109 -15.22 2.79 0.06
N SER A 110 -13.99 3.10 -0.34
CA SER A 110 -13.72 4.12 -1.37
C SER A 110 -14.32 3.73 -2.73
N ILE A 111 -14.28 2.45 -3.10
CA ILE A 111 -14.87 1.94 -4.34
C ILE A 111 -16.40 2.03 -4.29
N GLU A 112 -17.02 1.61 -3.18
CA GLU A 112 -18.47 1.73 -2.98
C GLU A 112 -18.94 3.18 -3.04
N LEU A 113 -18.19 4.09 -2.40
CA LEU A 113 -18.46 5.52 -2.40
C LEU A 113 -18.34 6.13 -3.80
N GLY A 114 -17.32 5.73 -4.58
CA GLY A 114 -17.19 6.16 -5.97
C GLY A 114 -18.30 5.60 -6.87
N ALA A 115 -18.81 4.40 -6.60
CA ALA A 115 -19.98 3.86 -7.29
C ALA A 115 -21.26 4.67 -6.99
N LEU A 116 -21.49 5.02 -5.72
CA LEU A 116 -22.59 5.89 -5.30
C LEU A 116 -22.49 7.30 -5.90
N LEU A 117 -21.30 7.89 -5.88
CA LEU A 117 -21.07 9.20 -6.48
C LEU A 117 -21.43 9.19 -7.96
N ARG A 118 -21.05 8.13 -8.68
CA ARG A 118 -21.39 7.97 -10.11
C ARG A 118 -22.89 7.86 -10.34
N THR A 119 -23.64 7.11 -9.53
CA THR A 119 -25.10 7.00 -9.71
C THR A 119 -25.79 8.34 -9.48
N ILE A 120 -25.35 9.11 -8.50
CA ILE A 120 -25.85 10.46 -8.24
C ILE A 120 -25.49 11.44 -9.36
N GLN A 121 -24.26 11.40 -9.88
CA GLN A 121 -23.87 12.19 -11.06
C GLN A 121 -24.73 11.89 -12.27
N PHE A 122 -25.03 10.61 -12.51
CA PHE A 122 -25.92 10.24 -13.60
C PHE A 122 -27.37 10.71 -13.38
N GLU A 123 -27.89 10.57 -12.17
CA GLU A 123 -29.22 11.07 -11.84
C GLU A 123 -29.30 12.59 -12.03
N ARG A 124 -28.30 13.35 -11.56
CA ARG A 124 -28.16 14.79 -11.81
C ARG A 124 -28.25 15.12 -13.29
N ASP A 125 -27.41 14.50 -14.11
CA ASP A 125 -27.31 14.84 -15.52
C ASP A 125 -28.61 14.53 -16.28
N MET A 126 -29.30 13.46 -15.88
CA MET A 126 -30.62 13.10 -16.40
C MET A 126 -31.71 14.07 -15.93
N SER A 127 -31.68 14.49 -14.65
CA SER A 127 -32.63 15.47 -14.10
C SER A 127 -32.46 16.83 -14.76
N ALA A 128 -31.21 17.28 -14.93
CA ALA A 128 -30.85 18.50 -15.66
C ALA A 128 -31.34 18.45 -17.12
N LEU A 129 -31.18 17.32 -17.81
CA LEU A 129 -31.71 17.13 -19.16
C LEU A 129 -33.25 17.21 -19.19
N TYR A 130 -33.93 16.60 -18.21
CA TYR A 130 -35.39 16.60 -18.12
C TYR A 130 -35.98 18.01 -17.92
N VAL A 131 -35.32 18.86 -17.14
CA VAL A 131 -35.78 20.24 -16.92
C VAL A 131 -35.30 21.22 -18.00
N SER A 132 -34.38 20.79 -18.88
CA SER A 132 -33.84 21.63 -19.94
C SER A 132 -34.87 21.97 -21.03
N ASN A 133 -34.57 22.97 -21.86
CA ASN A 133 -35.37 23.31 -23.03
C ASN A 133 -35.43 22.19 -24.09
N ILE A 134 -34.54 21.19 -24.00
CA ILE A 134 -34.43 20.03 -24.91
C ILE A 134 -35.07 18.79 -24.24
N LYS A 135 -35.96 18.99 -23.26
CA LYS A 135 -36.55 17.92 -22.46
C LYS A 135 -37.14 16.78 -23.30
N PRO A 136 -36.91 15.52 -22.91
CA PRO A 136 -37.67 14.40 -23.45
C PRO A 136 -39.16 14.52 -23.13
N GLU A 137 -40.01 13.92 -23.96
CA GLU A 137 -41.47 13.96 -23.77
C GLU A 137 -41.92 13.21 -22.51
N THR A 138 -41.17 12.18 -22.09
CA THR A 138 -41.51 11.33 -20.93
C THR A 138 -40.42 11.31 -19.87
N LYS A 139 -40.81 11.00 -18.63
CA LYS A 139 -39.93 10.87 -17.46
C LYS A 139 -39.36 9.45 -17.29
N ASP A 140 -39.59 8.56 -18.26
CA ASP A 140 -39.34 7.12 -18.10
C ASP A 140 -37.86 6.81 -17.82
N PHE A 141 -36.94 7.55 -18.46
CA PHE A 141 -35.50 7.38 -18.26
C PHE A 141 -35.05 7.75 -16.83
N LEU A 142 -35.71 8.72 -16.18
CA LEU A 142 -35.45 9.06 -14.79
C LEU A 142 -36.02 8.01 -13.84
N LEU A 143 -37.23 7.53 -14.10
CA LEU A 143 -37.86 6.49 -13.29
C LEU A 143 -37.08 5.17 -13.32
N GLN A 144 -36.42 4.87 -14.44
CA GLN A 144 -35.49 3.73 -14.53
C GLN A 144 -34.19 3.96 -13.77
N ARG A 145 -33.76 5.22 -13.59
CA ARG A 145 -32.50 5.57 -12.92
C ARG A 145 -32.60 5.61 -11.40
N TYR A 146 -33.72 6.07 -10.84
CA TYR A 146 -33.87 6.22 -9.39
C TYR A 146 -33.59 4.94 -8.58
N PRO A 147 -34.03 3.75 -9.00
CA PRO A 147 -33.72 2.51 -8.28
C PRO A 147 -32.21 2.21 -8.19
N ASP A 148 -31.43 2.56 -9.22
CA ASP A 148 -29.98 2.35 -9.21
C ASP A 148 -29.31 3.22 -8.14
N THR A 149 -29.73 4.48 -8.03
CA THR A 149 -29.23 5.38 -6.99
C THR A 149 -29.62 4.88 -5.61
N ASP A 150 -30.88 4.46 -5.43
CA ASP A 150 -31.38 3.98 -4.14
C ASP A 150 -30.66 2.69 -3.70
N LEU A 151 -30.37 1.80 -4.65
CA LEU A 151 -29.59 0.59 -4.42
C LEU A 151 -28.14 0.92 -4.06
N ALA A 152 -27.51 1.88 -4.75
CA ALA A 152 -26.14 2.30 -4.42
C ALA A 152 -26.04 2.89 -3.02
N ILE A 153 -27.05 3.65 -2.57
CA ILE A 153 -27.13 4.20 -1.22
C ILE A 153 -27.26 3.07 -0.16
N GLN A 154 -28.05 2.04 -0.47
CA GLN A 154 -28.23 0.88 0.41
C GLN A 154 -26.99 0.00 0.49
N ASN A 155 -26.28 -0.15 -0.62
CA ASN A 155 -25.07 -0.98 -0.72
C ASN A 155 -23.84 -0.39 -0.04
N LEU A 156 -23.87 0.88 0.36
CA LEU A 156 -22.77 1.50 1.07
C LEU A 156 -22.60 0.85 2.45
N SER A 157 -21.47 0.18 2.66
CA SER A 157 -21.17 -0.63 3.86
C SER A 157 -21.16 0.18 5.14
N LYS A 158 -20.57 1.39 5.09
CA LYS A 158 -20.47 2.32 6.22
C LYS A 158 -21.06 3.67 5.84
N TRP A 159 -21.86 4.26 6.72
CA TRP A 159 -22.31 5.64 6.58
C TRP A 159 -21.45 6.53 7.48
N PRO A 160 -20.63 7.45 6.94
CA PRO A 160 -19.80 8.33 7.75
C PRO A 160 -20.63 9.15 8.73
N ARG A 161 -20.09 9.36 9.94
CA ARG A 161 -20.66 10.23 10.98
C ARG A 161 -19.58 11.21 11.40
N GLY A 162 -19.92 12.49 11.49
CA GLY A 162 -18.98 13.56 11.82
C GLY A 162 -19.71 14.86 12.10
N ASP A 163 -19.02 15.78 12.78
CA ASP A 163 -19.61 17.03 13.27
C ASP A 163 -19.92 18.03 12.13
N ASP A 164 -19.29 17.87 10.97
CA ASP A 164 -19.48 18.71 9.78
C ASP A 164 -20.50 18.15 8.78
N ILE A 165 -21.28 17.12 9.14
CA ILE A 165 -22.20 16.49 8.19
C ILE A 165 -23.43 17.38 8.00
N VAL A 166 -23.74 17.63 6.72
CA VAL A 166 -24.98 18.31 6.30
C VAL A 166 -26.16 17.50 6.83
N MET A 167 -27.10 18.19 7.48
CA MET A 167 -28.19 17.56 8.24
C MET A 167 -28.95 16.51 7.42
N GLU A 168 -29.16 16.76 6.13
CA GLU A 168 -29.84 15.89 5.17
C GLU A 168 -29.10 14.59 4.86
N MET A 169 -27.79 14.52 5.12
CA MET A 169 -26.91 13.37 4.87
C MET A 169 -26.42 12.69 6.16
N GLU A 170 -27.03 13.00 7.30
CA GLU A 170 -26.67 12.41 8.60
C GLU A 170 -26.90 10.90 8.64
N THR A 171 -27.99 10.43 8.04
CA THR A 171 -28.30 9.00 7.91
C THR A 171 -28.70 8.65 6.49
N ARG A 172 -28.57 7.37 6.16
CA ARG A 172 -28.98 6.81 4.86
C ARG A 172 -30.44 7.11 4.56
N GLU A 173 -31.32 6.91 5.54
CA GLU A 173 -32.77 7.08 5.41
C GLU A 173 -33.12 8.54 5.19
N ARG A 174 -32.41 9.45 5.86
CA ARG A 174 -32.60 10.89 5.71
C ARG A 174 -32.18 11.37 4.34
N PHE A 175 -31.06 10.87 3.83
CA PHE A 175 -30.61 11.19 2.48
C PHE A 175 -31.56 10.64 1.40
N LEU A 176 -32.05 9.41 1.56
CA LEU A 176 -33.07 8.84 0.68
C LEU A 176 -34.37 9.66 0.71
N SER A 177 -34.82 10.09 1.89
CA SER A 177 -35.99 10.95 2.03
C SER A 177 -35.78 12.31 1.36
N TYR A 178 -34.60 12.88 1.51
CA TYR A 178 -34.21 14.14 0.87
C TYR A 178 -34.23 14.04 -0.67
N LEU A 179 -33.65 12.98 -1.25
CA LEU A 179 -33.71 12.71 -2.68
C LEU A 179 -35.15 12.48 -3.16
N ASN A 180 -35.93 11.66 -2.47
CA ASN A 180 -37.31 11.37 -2.86
C ASN A 180 -38.20 12.61 -2.82
N LYS A 181 -38.00 13.49 -1.84
CA LYS A 181 -38.68 14.77 -1.79
C LYS A 181 -38.34 15.62 -3.01
N HIS A 182 -37.05 15.72 -3.37
CA HIS A 182 -36.62 16.48 -4.55
C HIS A 182 -37.19 15.91 -5.86
N ARG A 183 -37.14 14.57 -6.04
CA ARG A 183 -37.69 13.87 -7.21
C ARG A 183 -39.19 14.11 -7.42
N TYR A 184 -39.94 14.26 -6.33
CA TYR A 184 -41.37 14.61 -6.37
C TYR A 184 -41.58 16.09 -6.72
N GLN A 185 -40.72 16.97 -6.21
CA GLN A 185 -40.78 18.41 -6.46
C GLN A 185 -40.39 18.80 -7.90
N LEU A 186 -39.65 17.95 -8.61
CA LEU A 186 -39.23 18.17 -10.00
C LEU A 186 -40.39 18.56 -10.93
N ASP A 187 -41.53 17.87 -10.82
CA ASP A 187 -42.69 18.09 -11.71
C ASP A 187 -43.58 19.25 -11.22
N VAL A 188 -43.46 19.63 -9.94
CA VAL A 188 -44.36 20.60 -9.29
C VAL A 188 -43.85 22.04 -9.45
N TYR A 189 -42.53 22.25 -9.45
CA TYR A 189 -41.95 23.57 -9.25
C TYR A 189 -41.30 24.24 -10.48
N ASN A 190 -41.46 23.71 -11.70
CA ASN A 190 -40.79 24.24 -12.91
C ASN A 190 -39.32 24.62 -12.63
N GLN A 191 -38.55 23.65 -12.13
CA GLN A 191 -37.18 23.88 -11.69
C GLN A 191 -36.28 24.26 -12.86
N SER A 192 -35.27 25.10 -12.59
CA SER A 192 -34.25 25.45 -13.57
C SER A 192 -33.16 24.38 -13.64
N VAL A 193 -32.47 24.30 -14.78
CA VAL A 193 -31.31 23.42 -14.96
C VAL A 193 -30.25 23.70 -13.89
N GLU A 194 -29.98 24.97 -13.59
CA GLU A 194 -29.04 25.39 -12.57
C GLU A 194 -29.41 24.88 -11.17
N THR A 195 -30.70 24.96 -10.81
CA THR A 195 -31.19 24.49 -9.51
C THR A 195 -30.99 22.97 -9.35
N GLU A 196 -31.27 22.20 -10.40
CA GLU A 196 -31.03 20.75 -10.41
C GLU A 196 -29.55 20.42 -10.27
N LEU A 197 -28.69 21.12 -11.02
CA LEU A 197 -27.25 20.92 -10.94
C LEU A 197 -26.72 21.22 -9.54
N ASP A 198 -27.13 22.33 -8.93
CA ASP A 198 -26.67 22.74 -7.61
C ASP A 198 -27.13 21.75 -6.52
N PHE A 199 -28.39 21.30 -6.57
CA PHE A 199 -28.94 20.34 -5.61
C PHE A 199 -28.08 19.06 -5.52
N TYR A 200 -27.85 18.40 -6.65
CA TYR A 200 -27.07 17.16 -6.66
C TYR A 200 -25.58 17.44 -6.44
N SER A 201 -25.05 18.55 -6.97
CA SER A 201 -23.65 18.92 -6.79
C SER A 201 -23.29 19.15 -5.32
N ASN A 202 -24.21 19.70 -4.52
CA ASN A 202 -24.01 19.83 -3.08
C ASN A 202 -23.85 18.46 -2.40
N SER A 203 -24.67 17.49 -2.78
CA SER A 203 -24.56 16.10 -2.28
C SER A 203 -23.25 15.44 -2.73
N ILE A 204 -22.87 15.64 -4.00
CA ILE A 204 -21.61 15.10 -4.56
C ILE A 204 -20.40 15.68 -3.81
N MET A 205 -20.40 16.97 -3.46
CA MET A 205 -19.30 17.58 -2.70
C MET A 205 -19.11 16.94 -1.32
N VAL A 206 -20.20 16.56 -0.64
CA VAL A 206 -20.13 15.82 0.63
C VAL A 206 -19.53 14.43 0.43
N LEU A 207 -19.97 13.71 -0.61
CA LEU A 207 -19.41 12.39 -0.94
C LEU A 207 -17.93 12.47 -1.33
N LEU A 208 -17.52 13.50 -2.05
CA LEU A 208 -16.11 13.77 -2.35
C LEU A 208 -15.31 14.01 -1.07
N LYS A 209 -15.84 14.79 -0.10
CA LYS A 209 -15.19 14.99 1.20
C LYS A 209 -14.98 13.65 1.92
N TRP A 210 -16.01 12.79 1.96
CA TRP A 210 -15.89 11.46 2.55
C TRP A 210 -14.84 10.59 1.85
N LEU A 211 -14.70 10.74 0.54
CA LEU A 211 -13.67 10.05 -0.23
C LEU A 211 -12.27 10.56 0.14
N TYR A 212 -12.08 11.88 0.24
CA TYR A 212 -10.82 12.48 0.69
C TYR A 212 -10.44 12.00 2.10
N ASP A 213 -11.39 11.98 3.03
CA ASP A 213 -11.16 11.56 4.41
C ASP A 213 -10.74 10.08 4.47
N ALA A 214 -11.45 9.20 3.75
CA ALA A 214 -11.13 7.77 3.67
C ALA A 214 -9.72 7.50 3.12
N ILE A 215 -9.30 8.29 2.13
CA ILE A 215 -8.00 8.13 1.48
C ILE A 215 -6.87 8.70 2.35
N SER A 216 -7.09 9.84 2.98
CA SER A 216 -6.15 10.45 3.92
C SER A 216 -5.82 9.51 5.09
N GLU A 217 -6.83 8.82 5.63
CA GLU A 217 -6.66 7.80 6.68
C GLU A 217 -5.82 6.60 6.21
N SER A 218 -5.84 6.29 4.90
CA SER A 218 -5.13 5.15 4.29
C SER A 218 -3.69 5.44 3.84
N SER A 219 -3.13 6.61 4.18
CA SER A 219 -1.88 7.18 3.62
C SER A 219 -0.60 6.33 3.71
N THR A 220 -0.65 5.15 4.33
CA THR A 220 0.46 4.19 4.46
C THR A 220 0.22 2.96 3.59
N GLY A 221 1.13 2.64 2.65
CA GLY A 221 1.07 1.36 1.91
C GLY A 221 1.75 1.43 0.54
N SER A 222 1.70 0.36 -0.25
CA SER A 222 2.09 0.41 -1.68
C SER A 222 0.94 0.85 -2.58
N VAL A 223 -0.30 0.72 -2.10
CA VAL A 223 -1.56 0.91 -2.87
C VAL A 223 -2.08 2.35 -2.80
N TRP A 224 -1.60 3.17 -1.87
CA TRP A 224 -2.09 4.54 -1.68
C TRP A 224 -2.03 5.38 -2.96
N LYS A 225 -0.99 5.18 -3.79
CA LYS A 225 -0.84 5.90 -5.05
C LYS A 225 -1.95 5.59 -6.05
N ASP A 226 -2.33 4.31 -6.14
CA ASP A 226 -3.43 3.90 -7.01
C ASP A 226 -4.78 4.46 -6.52
N VAL A 227 -4.95 4.54 -5.20
CA VAL A 227 -6.15 5.12 -4.58
C VAL A 227 -6.22 6.64 -4.77
N VAL A 228 -5.10 7.35 -4.65
CA VAL A 228 -5.04 8.79 -4.97
C VAL A 228 -5.30 9.03 -6.46
N ALA A 229 -4.73 8.22 -7.35
CA ALA A 229 -5.05 8.31 -8.78
C ALA A 229 -6.55 8.11 -9.06
N TYR A 230 -7.18 7.14 -8.38
CA TYR A 230 -8.62 6.91 -8.45
C TYR A 230 -9.44 8.13 -7.99
N GLN A 231 -9.03 8.78 -6.90
CA GLN A 231 -9.65 10.01 -6.41
C GLN A 231 -9.56 11.14 -7.43
N GLU A 232 -8.37 11.41 -7.98
CA GLU A 232 -8.16 12.44 -8.99
C GLU A 232 -9.04 12.19 -10.24
N ILE A 233 -9.21 10.92 -10.64
CA ILE A 233 -10.13 10.54 -11.73
C ILE A 233 -11.58 10.86 -11.38
N ILE A 234 -12.02 10.59 -10.15
CA ILE A 234 -13.38 10.92 -9.70
C ILE A 234 -13.60 12.43 -9.68
N VAL A 235 -12.66 13.19 -9.12
CA VAL A 235 -12.73 14.65 -9.01
C VAL A 235 -12.74 15.30 -10.40
N SER A 236 -11.86 14.86 -11.30
CA SER A 236 -11.87 15.33 -12.69
C SER A 236 -13.19 14.98 -13.40
N SER A 237 -13.74 13.79 -13.19
CA SER A 237 -15.06 13.41 -13.73
C SER A 237 -16.18 14.34 -13.24
N GLU A 238 -16.15 14.78 -11.98
CA GLU A 238 -17.12 15.75 -11.47
C GLU A 238 -16.97 17.13 -12.12
N LEU A 239 -15.73 17.61 -12.28
CA LEU A 239 -15.43 18.88 -12.94
C LEU A 239 -15.87 18.87 -14.42
N PHE A 240 -15.59 17.78 -15.15
CA PHE A 240 -16.12 17.56 -16.51
C PHE A 240 -17.65 17.50 -16.53
N GLY A 241 -18.28 16.92 -15.50
CA GLY A 241 -19.73 16.91 -15.36
C GLY A 241 -20.32 18.32 -15.25
N ARG A 242 -19.70 19.19 -14.45
CA ARG A 242 -20.08 20.61 -14.32
C ARG A 242 -19.83 21.41 -15.60
N GLU A 243 -18.67 21.21 -16.23
CA GLU A 243 -18.36 21.80 -17.55
C GLU A 243 -19.43 21.43 -18.57
N ARG A 244 -19.75 20.13 -18.70
CA ARG A 244 -20.76 19.63 -19.63
C ARG A 244 -22.12 20.27 -19.37
N ALA A 245 -22.52 20.40 -18.11
CA ALA A 245 -23.80 20.98 -17.76
C ALA A 245 -23.90 22.47 -18.14
N LEU A 246 -22.83 23.24 -17.90
CA LEU A 246 -22.73 24.64 -18.36
C LEU A 246 -22.69 24.73 -19.89
N GLY A 247 -22.02 23.79 -20.56
CA GLY A 247 -21.97 23.70 -22.02
C GLY A 247 -23.33 23.40 -22.65
N VAL A 248 -24.13 22.51 -22.04
CA VAL A 248 -25.51 22.24 -22.47
C VAL A 248 -26.37 23.50 -22.35
N SER A 249 -26.26 24.23 -21.23
CA SER A 249 -26.95 25.51 -21.05
C SER A 249 -26.56 26.53 -22.13
N PHE A 250 -25.26 26.62 -22.46
CA PHE A 250 -24.75 27.47 -23.55
C PHE A 250 -25.41 27.14 -24.90
N TYR A 251 -25.44 25.87 -25.30
CA TYR A 251 -26.04 25.47 -26.58
C TYR A 251 -27.56 25.61 -26.58
N ALA A 252 -28.23 25.42 -25.45
CA ALA A 252 -29.68 25.55 -25.33
C ALA A 252 -30.16 27.02 -25.41
N THR A 253 -29.36 27.96 -24.90
CA THR A 253 -29.69 29.40 -24.88
C THR A 253 -29.05 30.19 -26.02
N GLY A 254 -28.06 29.61 -26.71
CA GLY A 254 -27.33 30.25 -27.81
C GLY A 254 -26.15 31.11 -27.36
N GLY A 255 -25.70 30.97 -26.12
CA GLY A 255 -24.59 31.75 -25.56
C GLY A 255 -24.46 31.59 -24.04
N PHE A 256 -23.42 32.18 -23.45
CA PHE A 256 -23.37 32.35 -21.99
C PHE A 256 -24.15 33.61 -21.63
N GLU A 257 -25.15 33.48 -20.76
CA GLU A 257 -25.97 34.60 -20.30
C GLU A 257 -25.15 35.67 -19.56
N THR A 258 -24.16 35.22 -18.78
CA THR A 258 -23.30 36.09 -17.98
C THR A 258 -21.83 35.70 -18.12
N ARG A 259 -20.95 36.67 -17.85
CA ARG A 259 -19.50 36.45 -17.87
C ARG A 259 -19.08 35.44 -16.81
N GLU A 260 -19.76 35.41 -15.68
CA GLU A 260 -19.50 34.50 -14.57
C GLU A 260 -19.72 33.04 -14.99
N LYS A 261 -20.82 32.75 -15.72
CA LYS A 261 -21.07 31.40 -16.26
C LYS A 261 -19.97 30.95 -17.24
N TYR A 262 -19.48 31.87 -18.08
CA TYR A 262 -18.36 31.59 -18.97
C TYR A 262 -17.05 31.32 -18.21
N LEU A 263 -16.72 32.15 -17.22
CA LEU A 263 -15.51 31.96 -16.41
C LEU A 263 -15.57 30.65 -15.64
N LEU A 264 -16.73 30.30 -15.07
CA LEU A 264 -16.94 29.04 -14.36
C LEU A 264 -16.80 27.83 -15.31
N PHE A 265 -17.29 27.94 -16.54
CA PHE A 265 -17.10 26.90 -17.57
C PHE A 265 -15.60 26.68 -17.84
N MET A 266 -14.86 27.75 -18.12
CA MET A 266 -13.43 27.69 -18.40
C MET A 266 -12.63 27.17 -17.19
N GLU A 267 -12.98 27.59 -15.98
CA GLU A 267 -12.33 27.13 -14.76
C GLU A 267 -12.52 25.63 -14.55
N ASN A 268 -13.75 25.13 -14.70
CA ASN A 268 -14.02 23.70 -14.57
C ASN A 268 -13.26 22.90 -15.62
N GLN A 269 -13.20 23.39 -16.87
CA GLN A 269 -12.46 22.73 -17.95
C GLN A 269 -10.96 22.65 -17.67
N ASP A 270 -10.34 23.76 -17.27
CA ASP A 270 -8.91 23.82 -16.97
C ASP A 270 -8.56 22.94 -15.75
N ARG A 271 -9.33 23.07 -14.67
CA ARG A 271 -9.15 22.25 -13.47
C ARG A 271 -9.37 20.78 -13.75
N ALA A 272 -10.38 20.40 -14.53
CA ALA A 272 -10.63 19.01 -14.89
C ALA A 272 -9.43 18.40 -15.61
N ASN A 273 -8.86 19.10 -16.58
CA ASN A 273 -7.69 18.65 -17.32
C ASN A 273 -6.45 18.51 -16.43
N VAL A 274 -6.17 19.51 -15.60
CA VAL A 274 -5.02 19.48 -14.68
C VAL A 274 -5.16 18.34 -13.67
N THR A 275 -6.36 18.16 -13.09
CA THR A 275 -6.66 17.07 -12.14
C THR A 275 -6.65 15.69 -12.81
N PHE A 276 -7.04 15.60 -14.08
CA PHE A 276 -6.94 14.33 -14.79
C PHE A 276 -5.47 13.96 -15.08
N GLU A 277 -4.67 14.94 -15.50
CA GLU A 277 -3.24 14.75 -15.72
C GLU A 277 -2.47 14.47 -14.41
N SER A 278 -2.89 15.02 -13.26
CA SER A 278 -2.26 14.70 -11.97
C SER A 278 -2.41 13.22 -11.60
N ALA A 279 -3.54 12.60 -11.93
CA ALA A 279 -3.79 11.17 -11.69
C ALA A 279 -2.68 10.27 -12.29
N ARG A 280 -2.12 10.67 -13.45
CA ARG A 280 -1.03 9.97 -14.14
C ARG A 280 0.27 9.94 -13.33
N PHE A 281 0.56 10.99 -12.54
CA PHE A 281 1.75 11.00 -11.69
C PHE A 281 1.68 10.00 -10.55
N TYR A 282 0.46 9.67 -10.12
CA TYR A 282 0.23 8.71 -9.04
C TYR A 282 0.18 7.27 -9.54
N SER A 283 -0.57 6.98 -10.61
CA SER A 283 -0.67 5.61 -11.15
C SER A 283 -0.56 5.57 -12.67
N LYS A 284 0.49 4.88 -13.14
CA LYS A 284 0.66 4.58 -14.57
C LYS A 284 -0.40 3.61 -15.07
N ILE A 285 -0.80 2.64 -14.24
CA ILE A 285 -1.80 1.61 -14.60
C ILE A 285 -3.14 2.27 -14.92
N ALA A 286 -3.57 3.23 -14.10
CA ALA A 286 -4.82 3.95 -14.34
C ALA A 286 -4.83 4.66 -15.71
N PHE A 287 -3.71 5.29 -16.07
CA PHE A 287 -3.57 5.97 -17.36
C PHE A 287 -3.46 5.00 -18.55
N ASP A 288 -2.79 3.87 -18.38
CA ASP A 288 -2.70 2.83 -19.40
C ASP A 288 -4.09 2.25 -19.72
N ILE A 289 -4.93 2.04 -18.70
CA ILE A 289 -6.34 1.63 -18.88
C ILE A 289 -7.10 2.69 -19.69
N TYR A 290 -6.97 3.97 -19.34
CA TYR A 290 -7.61 5.05 -20.11
C TYR A 290 -7.20 5.04 -21.58
N ASN A 291 -5.89 4.93 -21.88
CA ASN A 291 -5.41 4.89 -23.26
C ASN A 291 -5.95 3.68 -24.04
N ILE A 292 -6.06 2.53 -23.38
CA ILE A 292 -6.67 1.33 -23.96
C ILE A 292 -8.14 1.58 -24.30
N GLU A 293 -8.90 2.17 -23.39
CA GLU A 293 -10.32 2.49 -23.63
C GLU A 293 -10.52 3.57 -24.69
N LEU A 294 -9.63 4.57 -24.74
CA LEU A 294 -9.62 5.57 -25.80
C LEU A 294 -9.36 4.94 -27.17
N ALA A 295 -8.38 4.02 -27.26
CA ALA A 295 -8.08 3.30 -28.49
C ALA A 295 -9.24 2.38 -28.95
N LYS A 296 -10.05 1.87 -28.01
CA LYS A 296 -11.27 1.09 -28.31
C LYS A 296 -12.43 1.95 -28.80
N THR A 297 -12.38 3.27 -28.62
CA THR A 297 -13.47 4.20 -28.96
C THR A 297 -13.11 5.11 -30.15
N PRO A 298 -12.79 4.59 -31.35
CA PRO A 298 -12.31 5.41 -32.48
C PRO A 298 -13.41 6.24 -33.17
N LYS A 299 -14.64 6.32 -32.64
CA LYS A 299 -15.81 6.85 -33.39
C LYS A 299 -16.42 8.16 -32.87
N LEU A 300 -15.89 8.79 -31.82
CA LEU A 300 -16.48 10.02 -31.26
C LEU A 300 -15.71 11.31 -31.56
N LEU A 301 -14.53 11.25 -32.18
CA LEU A 301 -13.69 12.41 -32.50
C LEU A 301 -13.59 12.72 -34.01
N SER A 302 -14.45 12.13 -34.85
CA SER A 302 -14.46 12.34 -36.30
C SER A 302 -15.75 12.97 -36.85
N ARG A 303 -16.47 13.76 -36.05
CA ARG A 303 -17.58 14.60 -36.51
C ARG A 303 -17.48 16.00 -35.96
#